data_AF-A0A1H3RJ12-F1
#
_entry.id   AF-A0A1H3RJ12-F1
#
_cell.length_a   1.000
_cell.length_b   1.000
_cell.length_c   1.000
_cell.angle_alpha   90.00
_cell.angle_beta   90.00
_cell.angle_gamma   90.00
#
_symmetry.space_group_name_H-M   'P 1'
#
loop_
_entity.id
_entity.type
_entity.pdbx_description
1 polymer ?
#
loop_
_entity_poly.entity_id
_entity_poly.type
_entity_poly.pdbx_seq_one_letter_code
_entity_poly.pdbx_strand_id
1 'polypeptide(L)'
;MHTIITPRRSALAVVLGLFLALAAVFGAVPAAQAHGGPFQLTVSPDGAGGLIVNAAYVEDGHPVSEIIDPVATAISPSGESVGPVALVSSPEGEGIWVTPEAFLPDGQWAVTVTTTTPSSASTTVDVTVAELAPPVEPGETIAPVVEEQGGASGSAAASGAASASTEAGVSPLTVGLWIGAIVVVLAVGGALIYLNRVKLFSRR
;
A
#
# COMPACT_ATOMS: atom_id res chain seq x y z
N MET A 1 59.33 38.58 5.31
CA MET A 1 57.98 38.43 5.88
C MET A 1 57.41 37.09 5.39
N HIS A 2 57.34 36.07 6.26
CA HIS A 2 56.83 34.75 5.91
C HIS A 2 55.34 34.67 6.25
N THR A 3 54.50 34.58 5.23
CA THR A 3 53.03 34.42 5.37
C THR A 3 52.73 33.00 5.87
N ILE A 4 52.34 32.88 7.14
CA ILE A 4 51.88 31.64 7.76
C ILE A 4 50.49 31.31 7.23
N ILE A 5 50.42 30.39 6.26
CA ILE A 5 49.15 29.88 5.73
C ILE A 5 48.55 28.95 6.80
N THR A 6 47.45 29.38 7.40
CA THR A 6 46.84 28.76 8.57
C THR A 6 46.12 27.44 8.21
N PRO A 7 46.45 26.31 8.83
CA PRO A 7 45.90 24.96 8.51
C PRO A 7 44.41 24.78 8.86
N ARG A 8 43.79 25.78 9.48
CA ARG A 8 42.38 25.77 9.89
C ARG A 8 41.41 25.83 8.71
N ARG A 9 41.81 26.44 7.60
CA ARG A 9 40.96 26.58 6.41
C ARG A 9 40.84 25.25 5.64
N SER A 10 41.89 24.45 5.65
CA SER A 10 41.92 23.12 5.02
C SER A 10 41.07 22.11 5.77
N ALA A 11 41.08 22.14 7.12
CA ALA A 11 40.25 21.25 7.93
C ALA A 11 38.74 21.51 7.73
N LEU A 12 38.34 22.78 7.63
CA LEU A 12 36.94 23.16 7.38
C LEU A 12 36.45 22.65 6.02
N ALA A 13 37.28 22.73 4.97
CA ALA A 13 36.92 22.26 3.64
C ALA A 13 36.69 20.74 3.60
N VAL A 14 37.49 19.97 4.35
CA VAL A 14 37.33 18.50 4.43
C VAL A 14 36.05 18.12 5.16
N VAL A 15 35.75 18.78 6.29
CA VAL A 15 34.51 18.53 7.05
C VAL A 15 33.28 18.90 6.23
N LEU A 16 33.29 20.04 5.54
CA LEU A 16 32.19 20.45 4.68
C LEU A 16 32.00 19.50 3.49
N GLY A 17 33.10 19.06 2.87
CA GLY A 17 33.05 18.08 1.79
C GLY A 17 32.49 16.73 2.23
N LEU A 18 32.88 16.24 3.42
CA LEU A 18 32.35 15.02 4.00
C LEU A 18 30.86 15.15 4.32
N PHE A 19 30.43 16.29 4.87
CA PHE A 19 29.04 16.55 5.18
C PHE A 19 28.16 16.58 3.91
N LEU A 20 28.63 17.25 2.85
CA LEU A 20 27.94 17.28 1.56
C LEU A 20 27.87 15.89 0.89
N ALA A 21 28.95 15.09 1.00
CA ALA A 21 28.95 13.73 0.49
C ALA A 21 27.97 12.81 1.25
N LEU A 22 27.91 12.93 2.59
CA LEU A 22 26.90 12.22 3.39
C LEU A 22 25.49 12.68 3.03
N ALA A 23 25.26 13.99 2.90
CA ALA A 23 23.96 14.53 2.51
C ALA A 23 23.52 14.05 1.12
N ALA A 24 24.45 13.86 0.18
CA ALA A 24 24.14 13.30 -1.14
C ALA A 24 23.78 11.80 -1.08
N VAL A 25 24.42 11.03 -0.18
CA VAL A 25 24.15 9.59 0.01
C VAL A 25 22.83 9.36 0.76
N PHE A 26 22.52 10.18 1.77
CA PHE A 26 21.35 10.00 2.63
C PHE A 26 20.16 10.91 2.28
N GLY A 27 20.35 11.91 1.41
CA GLY A 27 19.32 12.88 1.05
C GLY A 27 18.29 12.40 0.02
N ALA A 28 18.53 11.25 -0.60
CA ALA A 28 17.59 10.62 -1.53
C ALA A 28 16.77 9.53 -0.80
N VAL A 29 16.13 9.88 0.31
CA VAL A 29 14.99 9.08 0.75
C VAL A 29 13.89 9.36 -0.27
N PRO A 30 13.38 8.36 -1.02
CA PRO A 30 12.24 8.61 -1.89
C PRO A 30 11.16 9.23 -1.03
N ALA A 31 10.59 10.36 -1.49
CA ALA A 31 9.42 10.92 -0.86
C ALA A 31 8.41 9.77 -0.71
N ALA A 32 7.83 9.60 0.49
CA ALA A 32 6.71 8.70 0.66
C ALA A 32 5.73 9.02 -0.47
N GLN A 33 5.57 8.07 -1.39
CA GLN A 33 4.69 8.24 -2.54
C GLN A 33 3.32 8.46 -1.94
N ALA A 34 2.82 9.69 -2.02
CA ALA A 34 1.46 9.99 -1.64
C ALA A 34 0.60 9.28 -2.69
N HIS A 35 0.11 8.09 -2.33
CA HIS A 35 -0.93 7.42 -3.09
C HIS A 35 -2.11 8.38 -3.12
N GLY A 36 -2.41 8.93 -4.29
CA GLY A 36 -3.44 9.94 -4.46
C GLY A 36 -4.05 9.79 -5.85
N GLY A 37 -5.33 10.06 -5.96
CA GLY A 37 -6.10 9.86 -7.19
C GLY A 37 -7.35 9.02 -6.97
N PRO A 38 -8.01 8.59 -8.06
CA PRO A 38 -9.22 7.79 -7.97
C PRO A 38 -8.98 6.47 -7.24
N PHE A 39 -9.95 6.07 -6.42
CA PHE A 39 -9.99 4.77 -5.77
C PHE A 39 -11.30 4.06 -6.11
N GLN A 40 -11.31 2.75 -5.92
CA GLN A 40 -12.47 1.89 -6.16
C GLN A 40 -12.92 1.23 -4.86
N LEU A 41 -14.22 0.89 -4.79
CA LEU A 41 -14.83 0.16 -3.68
C LEU A 41 -15.09 -1.29 -4.10
N THR A 42 -14.77 -2.23 -3.22
CA THR A 42 -15.18 -3.64 -3.33
C THR A 42 -16.03 -3.98 -2.12
N VAL A 43 -17.21 -4.54 -2.34
CA VAL A 43 -18.19 -4.83 -1.29
C VAL A 43 -18.37 -6.34 -1.19
N SER A 44 -18.30 -6.86 0.03
CA SER A 44 -18.53 -8.26 0.36
C SER A 44 -19.55 -8.36 1.50
N PRO A 45 -20.55 -9.27 1.45
CA PRO A 45 -21.43 -9.50 2.58
C PRO A 45 -20.71 -10.26 3.69
N ASP A 46 -21.09 -10.01 4.95
CA ASP A 46 -20.61 -10.79 6.10
C ASP A 46 -21.41 -12.09 6.35
N GLY A 47 -22.47 -12.30 5.57
CA GLY A 47 -23.40 -13.44 5.67
C GLY A 47 -24.51 -13.28 6.70
N ALA A 48 -24.49 -12.23 7.52
CA ALA A 48 -25.47 -11.94 8.57
C ALA A 48 -26.23 -10.61 8.33
N GLY A 49 -26.14 -10.06 7.11
CA GLY A 49 -26.81 -8.81 6.73
C GLY A 49 -25.99 -7.54 6.97
N GLY A 50 -24.72 -7.68 7.34
CA GLY A 50 -23.73 -6.62 7.31
C GLY A 50 -22.85 -6.66 6.05
N LEU A 51 -22.00 -5.65 5.91
CA LEU A 51 -21.09 -5.48 4.78
C LEU A 51 -19.66 -5.24 5.25
N ILE A 52 -18.72 -5.74 4.45
CA ILE A 52 -17.30 -5.41 4.49
C ILE A 52 -16.96 -4.70 3.18
N VAL A 53 -16.37 -3.52 3.27
CA VAL A 53 -16.01 -2.67 2.14
C VAL A 53 -14.52 -2.42 2.14
N ASN A 54 -13.86 -2.76 1.03
CA ASN A 54 -12.46 -2.48 0.80
C ASN A 54 -12.33 -1.30 -0.17
N ALA A 55 -11.49 -0.32 0.13
CA ALA A 55 -11.13 0.75 -0.79
C ALA A 55 -9.64 0.66 -1.15
N ALA A 56 -9.36 0.72 -2.45
CA ALA A 56 -7.98 0.68 -2.98
C ALA A 56 -7.81 1.67 -4.13
N TYR A 57 -6.63 2.29 -4.21
CA TYR A 57 -6.27 3.17 -5.31
C TYR A 57 -6.23 2.41 -6.64
N VAL A 58 -6.80 3.01 -7.68
CA VAL A 58 -6.93 2.35 -8.99
C VAL A 58 -5.57 2.14 -9.66
N GLU A 59 -4.62 3.05 -9.44
CA GLU A 59 -3.32 3.03 -10.13
C GLU A 59 -2.40 1.91 -9.65
N ASP A 60 -2.36 1.65 -8.34
CA ASP A 60 -1.36 0.76 -7.72
C ASP A 60 -1.96 -0.31 -6.79
N GLY A 61 -3.29 -0.30 -6.59
CA GLY A 61 -3.99 -1.27 -5.76
C GLY A 61 -3.72 -1.15 -4.25
N HIS A 62 -3.02 -0.11 -3.79
CA HIS A 62 -2.77 0.05 -2.37
C HIS A 62 -4.07 0.41 -1.62
N PRO A 63 -4.23 -0.07 -0.38
CA PRO A 63 -5.34 0.34 0.46
C PRO A 63 -5.39 1.86 0.63
N VAL A 64 -6.60 2.43 0.62
CA VAL A 64 -6.80 3.84 0.92
C VAL A 64 -6.56 4.08 2.41
N SER A 65 -5.54 4.87 2.73
CA SER A 65 -5.20 5.29 4.10
C SER A 65 -5.81 6.65 4.49
N GLU A 66 -6.39 7.36 3.53
CA GLU A 66 -7.14 8.59 3.76
C GLU A 66 -8.50 8.33 4.43
N ILE A 67 -9.06 9.37 5.06
CA ILE A 67 -10.42 9.31 5.61
C ILE A 67 -11.41 9.30 4.46
N ILE A 68 -12.22 8.24 4.37
CA ILE A 68 -13.39 8.18 3.48
C ILE A 68 -14.68 8.09 4.31
N ASP A 69 -15.81 8.37 3.66
CA ASP A 69 -17.15 8.43 4.26
C ASP A 69 -18.14 7.49 3.55
N PRO A 70 -17.95 6.16 3.60
CA PRO A 70 -18.79 5.24 2.85
C PRO A 70 -20.18 5.14 3.48
N VAL A 71 -21.20 5.23 2.63
CA VAL A 71 -22.60 5.09 3.00
C VAL A 71 -23.23 4.00 2.12
N ALA A 72 -23.89 3.04 2.75
CA ALA A 72 -24.63 1.98 2.06
C ALA A 72 -26.13 2.27 2.05
N THR A 73 -26.77 1.98 0.92
CA THR A 73 -28.22 1.86 0.76
C THR A 73 -28.53 0.53 0.07
N ALA A 74 -29.74 0.03 0.22
CA ALA A 74 -30.16 -1.22 -0.41
C ALA A 74 -31.59 -1.11 -0.92
N ILE A 75 -31.87 -1.77 -2.05
CA ILE A 75 -33.21 -1.87 -2.64
C ILE A 75 -33.52 -3.34 -2.94
N SER A 76 -34.67 -3.84 -2.49
CA SER A 76 -35.13 -5.18 -2.80
C SER A 76 -35.76 -5.25 -4.21
N PRO A 77 -35.93 -6.46 -4.79
CA PRO A 77 -36.69 -6.63 -6.03
C PRO A 77 -38.14 -6.13 -5.97
N SER A 78 -38.75 -6.06 -4.78
CA SER A 78 -40.10 -5.52 -4.57
C SER A 78 -40.12 -3.99 -4.42
N GLY A 79 -38.95 -3.34 -4.41
CA GLY A 79 -38.79 -1.89 -4.27
C GLY A 79 -38.71 -1.40 -2.82
N GLU A 80 -38.63 -2.31 -1.85
CA GLU A 80 -38.34 -1.94 -0.45
C GLU A 80 -36.93 -1.37 -0.36
N SER A 81 -36.75 -0.32 0.44
CA SER A 81 -35.45 0.35 0.61
C SER A 81 -34.98 0.28 2.06
N VAL A 82 -33.68 0.05 2.26
CA VAL A 82 -33.04 0.04 3.58
C VAL A 82 -31.78 0.91 3.57
N GLY A 83 -31.47 1.54 4.71
CA GLY A 83 -30.44 2.56 4.83
C GLY A 83 -30.98 3.99 4.66
N PRO A 84 -30.11 5.01 4.57
CA PRO A 84 -28.65 4.93 4.50
C PRO A 84 -27.99 4.51 5.81
N VAL A 85 -26.95 3.68 5.72
CA VAL A 85 -26.08 3.31 6.86
C VAL A 85 -24.67 3.81 6.58
N ALA A 86 -24.13 4.61 7.49
CA ALA A 86 -22.74 5.01 7.46
C ALA A 86 -21.86 3.84 7.93
N LEU A 87 -20.81 3.53 7.18
CA LEU A 87 -19.85 2.51 7.56
C LEU A 87 -18.75 3.12 8.44
N VAL A 88 -18.14 2.27 9.27
CA VAL A 88 -17.05 2.65 10.18
C VAL A 88 -15.76 1.96 9.77
N SER A 89 -14.62 2.61 10.00
CA SER A 89 -13.31 2.01 9.75
C SER A 89 -13.16 0.74 10.58
N SER A 90 -12.74 -0.34 9.94
CA SER A 90 -12.47 -1.60 10.61
C SER A 90 -11.12 -1.54 11.34
N PRO A 91 -10.98 -2.17 12.53
CA PRO A 91 -9.69 -2.36 13.17
C PRO A 91 -8.82 -3.44 12.50
N GLU A 92 -9.36 -4.17 11.51
CA GLU A 92 -8.67 -5.28 10.84
C GLU A 92 -7.62 -4.83 9.82
N GLY A 93 -7.65 -3.57 9.38
CA GLY A 93 -6.66 -3.05 8.44
C GLY A 93 -7.01 -1.68 7.86
N GLU A 94 -6.03 -1.08 7.19
CA GLU A 94 -6.23 0.12 6.39
C GLU A 94 -7.07 -0.19 5.15
N GLY A 95 -7.87 0.77 4.69
CA GLY A 95 -8.71 0.57 3.51
C GLY A 95 -9.91 -0.35 3.74
N ILE A 96 -10.29 -0.65 5.00
CA ILE A 96 -11.41 -1.54 5.32
C ILE A 96 -12.46 -0.79 6.14
N TRP A 97 -13.72 -0.89 5.72
CA TRP A 97 -14.89 -0.36 6.43
C TRP A 97 -15.95 -1.44 6.59
N VAL A 98 -16.69 -1.37 7.69
CA VAL A 98 -17.77 -2.32 8.00
C VAL A 98 -19.03 -1.59 8.41
N THR A 99 -20.19 -2.22 8.21
CA THR A 99 -21.42 -1.77 8.84
C THR A 99 -21.31 -1.96 10.36
N PRO A 100 -21.71 -0.98 11.20
CA PRO A 100 -21.63 -1.12 12.65
C PRO A 100 -22.48 -2.27 13.22
N GLU A 101 -23.57 -2.57 12.53
CA GLU A 101 -24.54 -3.60 12.85
C GLU A 101 -25.18 -4.10 11.54
N ALA A 102 -25.71 -5.33 11.57
CA ALA A 102 -26.45 -5.88 10.44
C ALA A 102 -27.66 -4.99 10.13
N PHE A 103 -27.82 -4.62 8.85
CA PHE A 103 -28.91 -3.73 8.44
C PHE A 103 -29.77 -4.31 7.33
N LEU A 104 -29.30 -5.34 6.63
CA LEU A 104 -30.07 -6.04 5.62
C LEU A 104 -30.90 -7.14 6.28
N PRO A 105 -32.24 -7.10 6.17
CA PRO A 105 -33.09 -8.24 6.50
C PRO A 105 -32.81 -9.43 5.57
N ASP A 106 -33.33 -10.60 5.94
CA ASP A 106 -33.33 -11.79 5.08
C ASP A 106 -33.95 -11.50 3.72
N GLY A 107 -33.31 -11.97 2.64
CA GLY A 107 -33.77 -11.75 1.28
C GLY A 107 -32.67 -11.33 0.30
N GLN A 108 -33.10 -10.80 -0.84
CA GLN A 108 -32.24 -10.34 -1.93
C GLN A 108 -32.24 -8.82 -2.01
N TRP A 109 -31.06 -8.24 -2.16
CA TRP A 109 -30.85 -6.80 -2.09
C TRP A 109 -29.84 -6.33 -3.14
N ALA A 110 -30.20 -5.29 -3.89
CA ALA A 110 -29.23 -4.50 -4.66
C ALA A 110 -28.64 -3.43 -3.71
N VAL A 111 -27.42 -3.67 -3.23
CA VAL A 111 -26.72 -2.82 -2.27
C VAL A 111 -25.83 -1.85 -3.00
N THR A 112 -26.01 -0.55 -2.78
CA THR A 112 -25.14 0.50 -3.32
C THR A 112 -24.33 1.13 -2.20
N VAL A 113 -23.01 1.17 -2.35
CA VAL A 113 -22.11 1.87 -1.44
C VAL A 113 -21.51 3.06 -2.16
N THR A 114 -21.63 4.24 -1.57
CA THR A 114 -21.09 5.50 -2.10
C THR A 114 -20.25 6.23 -1.08
N THR A 115 -19.22 6.93 -1.54
CA THR A 115 -18.44 7.88 -0.73
C THR A 115 -18.15 9.12 -1.57
N THR A 116 -17.95 10.26 -0.91
CA THR A 116 -17.62 11.54 -1.55
C THR A 116 -16.26 12.09 -1.16
N THR A 117 -15.64 11.51 -0.14
CA THR A 117 -14.37 11.96 0.44
C THR A 117 -13.33 10.84 0.35
N PRO A 118 -12.05 11.12 -0.02
CA PRO A 118 -11.52 12.38 -0.56
C PRO A 118 -11.94 12.64 -2.02
N SER A 119 -12.52 11.63 -2.68
CA SER A 119 -13.08 11.73 -4.02
C SER A 119 -14.30 10.81 -4.14
N SER A 120 -15.16 11.04 -5.13
CA SER A 120 -16.35 10.21 -5.31
C SER A 120 -16.03 8.82 -5.84
N ALA A 121 -16.58 7.79 -5.18
CA ALA A 121 -16.62 6.42 -5.65
C ALA A 121 -17.98 5.79 -5.33
N SER A 122 -18.45 4.90 -6.20
CA SER A 122 -19.73 4.20 -6.05
C SER A 122 -19.64 2.80 -6.64
N THR A 123 -20.26 1.84 -5.99
CA THR A 123 -20.41 0.47 -6.51
C THR A 123 -21.72 -0.13 -6.04
N THR A 124 -22.30 -1.01 -6.85
CA THR A 124 -23.53 -1.74 -6.54
C THR A 124 -23.27 -3.23 -6.67
N VAL A 125 -23.72 -4.00 -5.67
CA VAL A 125 -23.61 -5.47 -5.64
C VAL A 125 -24.92 -6.10 -5.23
N ASP A 126 -25.21 -7.29 -5.75
CA ASP A 126 -26.33 -8.10 -5.30
C ASP A 126 -25.92 -8.91 -4.06
N VAL A 127 -26.70 -8.79 -2.98
CA VAL A 127 -26.48 -9.50 -1.72
C VAL A 127 -27.69 -10.35 -1.41
N THR A 128 -27.44 -11.59 -1.00
CA THR A 128 -28.46 -12.49 -0.44
C THR A 128 -28.17 -12.73 1.03
N VAL A 129 -29.14 -12.44 1.88
CA VAL A 129 -29.11 -12.75 3.31
C VAL A 129 -30.03 -13.94 3.54
N ALA A 130 -29.48 -15.04 4.05
CA ALA A 130 -30.23 -16.27 4.28
C ALA A 130 -30.97 -16.20 5.62
N GLU A 131 -32.19 -16.73 5.65
CA GLU A 131 -32.92 -16.93 6.89
C GLU A 131 -32.14 -17.87 7.81
N LEU A 132 -31.91 -17.44 9.05
CA LEU A 132 -31.25 -18.28 10.04
C LEU A 132 -32.16 -19.45 10.42
N ALA A 133 -31.61 -20.66 10.39
CA ALA A 133 -32.30 -21.82 10.93
C ALA A 133 -32.61 -21.63 12.42
N PRO A 134 -33.74 -22.17 12.92
CA PRO A 134 -34.07 -22.10 14.34
C PRO A 134 -32.96 -22.77 15.18
N PRO A 135 -32.74 -22.30 16.43
CA PRO A 135 -31.80 -22.93 17.34
C PRO A 135 -32.12 -24.42 17.53
N VAL A 136 -31.10 -25.27 17.49
CA VAL A 136 -31.26 -26.70 17.79
C VAL A 136 -31.43 -26.89 19.30
N GLU A 137 -32.42 -27.68 19.69
CA GLU A 137 -32.65 -28.00 21.10
C GLU A 137 -31.60 -29.03 21.60
N PRO A 138 -31.20 -28.99 22.89
CA PRO A 138 -30.27 -29.98 23.43
C PRO A 138 -30.84 -31.41 23.31
N GLY A 139 -30.19 -32.24 22.49
CA GLY A 139 -30.57 -33.64 22.26
C GLY A 139 -31.10 -33.94 20.85
N GLU A 140 -31.27 -32.93 20.00
CA GLU A 140 -31.57 -33.13 18.58
C GLU A 140 -30.32 -33.64 17.83
N THR A 141 -30.49 -34.73 17.08
CA THR A 141 -29.43 -35.24 16.20
C THR A 141 -29.47 -34.45 14.90
N ILE A 142 -28.45 -33.63 14.65
CA ILE A 142 -28.29 -32.89 13.39
C ILE A 142 -28.05 -33.91 12.26
N ALA A 143 -28.99 -33.99 11.32
CA ALA A 143 -28.79 -34.78 10.11
C ALA A 143 -27.66 -34.17 9.27
N PRO A 144 -26.81 -34.98 8.59
CA PRO A 144 -25.76 -34.44 7.75
C PRO A 144 -26.36 -33.57 6.65
N VAL A 145 -25.85 -32.33 6.53
CA VAL A 145 -26.18 -31.43 5.43
C VAL A 145 -25.72 -32.08 4.13
N VAL A 146 -26.67 -32.44 3.27
CA VAL A 146 -26.37 -32.84 1.89
C VAL A 146 -26.16 -31.56 1.13
N GLU A 147 -24.90 -31.22 0.83
CA GLU A 147 -24.60 -30.09 -0.05
C GLU A 147 -25.22 -30.36 -1.42
N GLU A 148 -26.27 -29.61 -1.75
CA GLU A 148 -26.76 -29.56 -3.12
C GLU A 148 -25.74 -28.75 -3.93
N GLN A 149 -24.88 -29.45 -4.67
CA GLN A 149 -23.95 -28.87 -5.64
C GLN A 149 -24.72 -28.08 -6.70
N GLY A 150 -24.93 -26.79 -6.42
CA GLY A 150 -25.33 -25.80 -7.40
C GLY A 150 -24.27 -25.72 -8.50
N GLY A 151 -24.61 -26.25 -9.67
CA GLY A 151 -23.73 -26.31 -10.83
C GLY A 151 -23.35 -24.92 -11.34
N ALA A 152 -22.12 -24.50 -11.06
CA ALA A 152 -21.42 -23.48 -11.83
C ALA A 152 -20.57 -24.17 -12.92
N SER A 153 -21.21 -24.49 -14.04
CA SER A 153 -20.50 -24.84 -15.28
C SER A 153 -20.07 -23.54 -15.96
N GLY A 154 -18.84 -23.12 -15.69
CA GLY A 154 -18.20 -21.93 -16.25
C GLY A 154 -16.74 -22.23 -16.60
N SER A 155 -16.57 -22.89 -17.75
CA SER A 155 -15.34 -23.13 -18.52
C SER A 155 -14.04 -22.47 -18.02
N ALA A 156 -13.10 -23.32 -17.61
CA ALA A 156 -11.69 -22.98 -17.45
C ALA A 156 -11.05 -22.57 -18.79
N ALA A 157 -10.45 -21.38 -18.82
CA ALA A 157 -9.36 -21.04 -19.73
C ALA A 157 -8.20 -20.52 -18.89
N ALA A 158 -7.38 -21.45 -18.40
CA ALA A 158 -6.12 -21.15 -17.75
C ALA A 158 -5.10 -20.73 -18.81
N SER A 159 -4.95 -19.42 -19.03
CA SER A 159 -3.74 -18.87 -19.64
C SER A 159 -2.75 -18.54 -18.52
N GLY A 160 -1.81 -19.45 -18.28
CA GLY A 160 -0.69 -19.22 -17.39
C GLY A 160 0.21 -18.11 -17.93
N ALA A 161 0.19 -16.96 -17.28
CA ALA A 161 1.26 -15.97 -17.36
C ALA A 161 2.05 -16.06 -16.05
N ALA A 162 3.27 -16.58 -16.16
CA ALA A 162 4.24 -16.55 -15.09
C ALA A 162 4.61 -15.09 -14.79
N SER A 163 4.09 -14.54 -13.70
CA SER A 163 4.60 -13.29 -13.14
C SER A 163 5.87 -13.62 -12.35
N ALA A 164 7.00 -13.24 -12.96
CA ALA A 164 8.28 -13.20 -12.31
C ALA A 164 8.19 -12.38 -11.02
N SER A 165 8.54 -13.00 -9.91
CA SER A 165 8.89 -12.33 -8.67
C SER A 165 10.10 -11.46 -8.96
N THR A 166 9.86 -10.16 -9.16
CA THR A 166 10.90 -9.15 -9.10
C THR A 166 11.34 -9.06 -7.64
N GLU A 167 12.33 -9.86 -7.28
CA GLU A 167 13.23 -9.52 -6.17
C GLU A 167 13.58 -8.04 -6.31
N ALA A 168 13.53 -7.31 -5.19
CA ALA A 168 14.12 -5.98 -5.07
C ALA A 168 15.65 -6.11 -5.26
N GLY A 169 16.06 -6.38 -6.48
CA GLY A 169 17.42 -6.49 -6.93
C GLY A 169 17.98 -5.09 -7.00
N VAL A 170 18.99 -4.84 -6.18
CA VAL A 170 19.88 -3.69 -6.31
C VAL A 170 20.33 -3.66 -7.78
N SER A 171 19.86 -2.67 -8.54
CA SER A 171 20.07 -2.68 -9.98
C SER A 171 21.58 -2.72 -10.29
N PRO A 172 22.04 -3.44 -11.32
CA PRO A 172 23.46 -3.48 -11.68
C PRO A 172 24.02 -2.09 -12.01
N LEU A 173 23.15 -1.14 -12.38
CA LEU A 173 23.48 0.27 -12.53
C LEU A 173 23.74 0.96 -11.18
N THR A 174 23.00 0.59 -10.12
CA THR A 174 23.25 1.05 -8.75
C THR A 174 24.59 0.52 -8.24
N VAL A 175 24.90 -0.76 -8.43
CA VAL A 175 26.21 -1.34 -8.02
C VAL A 175 27.37 -0.72 -8.81
N GLY A 176 27.22 -0.51 -10.12
CA GLY A 176 28.22 0.14 -10.96
C GLY A 176 28.50 1.59 -10.54
N LEU A 177 27.48 2.33 -10.12
CA LEU A 177 27.62 3.72 -9.65
C LEU A 177 28.34 3.81 -8.30
N TRP A 178 28.12 2.84 -7.40
CA TRP A 178 28.85 2.74 -6.12
C TRP A 178 30.34 2.41 -6.31
N ILE A 179 30.69 1.50 -7.21
CA ILE A 179 32.09 1.17 -7.51
C ILE A 179 32.80 2.37 -8.14
N GLY A 180 32.15 3.05 -9.08
CA GLY A 180 32.67 4.27 -9.71
C GLY A 180 32.96 5.37 -8.68
N ALA A 181 32.03 5.62 -7.76
CA ALA A 181 32.20 6.62 -6.71
C ALA A 181 33.39 6.30 -5.78
N ILE A 182 33.55 5.04 -5.36
CA ILE A 182 34.67 4.61 -4.49
C ILE A 182 36.02 4.79 -5.18
N VAL A 183 36.13 4.43 -6.47
CA VAL A 183 37.37 4.57 -7.24
C VAL A 183 37.76 6.05 -7.38
N VAL A 184 36.81 6.93 -7.66
CA VAL A 184 37.07 8.37 -7.77
C VAL A 184 37.54 8.95 -6.43
N VAL A 185 36.91 8.57 -5.31
CA VAL A 185 37.33 9.03 -3.98
C VAL A 185 38.73 8.56 -3.63
N LEU A 186 39.06 7.29 -3.89
CA LEU A 186 40.41 6.76 -3.64
C LEU A 186 41.46 7.40 -4.54
N ALA A 187 41.14 7.66 -5.81
CA ALA A 187 42.06 8.31 -6.75
C ALA A 187 42.34 9.77 -6.35
N VAL A 188 41.30 10.54 -6.02
CA VAL A 188 41.44 11.94 -5.57
C VAL A 188 42.17 12.01 -4.22
N GLY A 189 41.79 11.16 -3.27
CA GLY A 189 42.46 11.05 -1.96
C GLY A 189 43.94 10.70 -2.11
N GLY A 190 44.27 9.70 -2.93
CA GLY A 190 45.64 9.29 -3.23
C GLY A 190 46.45 10.40 -3.89
N ALA A 191 45.90 11.08 -4.90
CA ALA A 191 46.55 12.19 -5.58
C ALA A 191 46.85 13.37 -4.64
N LEU A 192 45.91 13.72 -3.77
CA LEU A 192 46.10 14.79 -2.78
C LEU A 192 47.20 14.43 -1.77
N ILE A 193 47.24 13.18 -1.29
CA ILE A 193 48.29 12.70 -0.38
C ILE A 193 49.66 12.74 -1.08
N TYR A 194 49.74 12.25 -2.32
CA TYR A 194 50.96 12.24 -3.12
C TYR A 194 51.50 13.65 -3.37
N LEU A 195 50.64 14.57 -3.83
CA LEU A 195 51.01 15.96 -4.08
C LEU A 195 51.48 16.67 -2.81
N ASN A 196 50.89 16.34 -1.66
CA ASN A 196 51.32 16.88 -0.39
C ASN A 196 52.71 16.34 0.01
N ARG A 197 52.99 15.05 -0.24
CA ARG A 197 54.31 14.46 0.02
C ARG A 197 55.40 14.99 -0.91
N VAL A 198 55.12 15.17 -2.19
CA VAL A 198 56.09 15.74 -3.16
C VAL A 198 56.44 17.18 -2.80
N LYS A 199 55.46 18.00 -2.39
CA LYS A 199 55.70 19.37 -1.92
C LYS A 199 56.53 19.43 -0.63
N LEU A 200 56.44 18.42 0.23
CA LEU A 200 57.25 18.29 1.45
C LEU A 200 58.72 17.91 1.14
N PHE A 201 58.96 17.09 0.11
CA PHE A 201 60.31 16.71 -0.31
C PHE A 201 61.02 17.77 -1.15
N SER A 202 60.29 18.55 -1.96
CA SER A 202 60.86 19.64 -2.79
C SER A 202 61.27 20.90 -1.99
N ARG A 203 61.07 20.92 -0.68
CA ARG A 203 61.39 22.05 0.22
C ARG A 203 62.59 21.78 1.15
N ARG A 204 63.33 20.70 0.91
CA ARG A 204 64.65 20.45 1.51
C ARG A 204 65.72 20.70 0.47
#